data_AF-A0A1X4NR09-F1
#
_entry.id   AF-A0A1X4NR09-F1
#
_cell.length_a   1.000
_cell.length_b   1.000
_cell.length_c   1.000
_cell.angle_alpha   90.00
_cell.angle_beta   90.00
_cell.angle_gamma   90.00
#
_symmetry.space_group_name_H-M   'P 1'
#
loop_
_entity.id
_entity.type
_entity.pdbx_description
1 polymer ?
#
loop_
_entity_poly.entity_id
_entity_poly.type
_entity_poly.pdbx_seq_one_letter_code
_entity_poly.pdbx_strand_id
1 'polypeptide(L)'
;MDWIKIIHILCVMGWMTSIFAVPRALIYWKREYDRIGEFGPLGDLTIRLYRFSAGLAIIALITGLWLGGLWGMPGWVWLKLGLVLLLALHYAWTGRLVLRAKRGVFTESDRYLRIFNEISVFGAIAILWVVVVKPF
;
A
#
# COMPACT_ATOMS: atom_id res chain seq x y z
N MET A 1 -1.03 9.17 24.80
CA MET A 1 -0.40 9.46 23.49
C MET A 1 0.15 8.20 22.83
N ASP A 2 0.80 7.32 23.58
CA ASP A 2 1.49 6.17 23.00
C ASP A 2 0.55 5.14 22.38
N TRP A 3 -0.68 5.00 22.90
CA TRP A 3 -1.72 4.19 22.26
C TRP A 3 -2.06 4.62 20.83
N ILE A 4 -2.12 5.92 20.55
CA ILE A 4 -2.37 6.43 19.19
C ILE A 4 -1.20 6.08 18.28
N LYS A 5 0.04 6.19 18.79
CA LYS A 5 1.24 5.77 18.04
C LYS A 5 1.24 4.26 17.77
N ILE A 6 0.86 3.44 18.75
CA ILE A 6 0.75 1.97 18.60
C ILE A 6 -0.27 1.64 17.51
N ILE A 7 -1.47 2.23 17.58
CA ILE A 7 -2.51 2.03 16.57
C ILE A 7 -2.03 2.51 15.20
N HIS A 8 -1.42 3.69 15.12
CA HIS A 8 -0.87 4.24 13.88
C HIS A 8 0.15 3.27 13.25
N ILE A 9 1.13 2.81 14.03
CA ILE A 9 2.18 1.90 13.55
C ILE A 9 1.57 0.58 13.09
N LEU A 10 0.64 0.00 13.87
CA LEU A 10 -0.07 -1.22 13.49
C LEU A 10 -0.79 -1.07 12.14
N CYS A 11 -1.52 0.04 11.98
CA CYS A 11 -2.25 0.33 10.74
C CYS A 11 -1.30 0.57 9.56
N VAL A 12 -0.18 1.27 9.77
CA VAL A 12 0.86 1.43 8.73
C VAL A 12 1.43 0.08 8.33
N MET A 13 1.83 -0.77 9.28
CA MET A 13 2.35 -2.11 8.97
C MET A 13 1.35 -2.94 8.16
N GLY A 14 0.08 -2.97 8.58
CA GLY A 14 -0.95 -3.68 7.85
C GLY A 14 -1.29 -3.06 6.49
N TRP A 15 -1.10 -1.75 6.31
CA TRP A 15 -1.19 -1.11 5.01
C TRP A 15 -0.03 -1.56 4.09
N MET A 16 1.20 -1.54 4.60
CA MET A 16 2.40 -1.94 3.87
C MET A 16 2.34 -3.38 3.36
N THR A 17 1.68 -4.29 4.11
CA THR A 17 1.49 -5.68 3.68
C THR A 17 0.87 -5.78 2.29
N SER A 18 -0.20 -5.02 2.03
CA SER A 18 -0.87 -5.06 0.72
C SER A 18 -0.08 -4.33 -0.35
N ILE A 19 0.52 -3.19 -0.01
CA ILE A 19 1.38 -2.42 -0.93
C ILE A 19 2.47 -3.32 -1.54
N PHE A 20 3.10 -4.18 -0.72
CA PHE A 20 4.18 -5.06 -1.16
C PHE A 20 3.73 -6.43 -1.67
N ALA A 21 2.58 -6.94 -1.22
CA ALA A 21 2.12 -8.28 -1.58
C ALA A 21 1.22 -8.28 -2.82
N VAL A 22 0.30 -7.32 -2.95
CA VAL A 22 -0.75 -7.36 -3.98
C VAL A 22 -0.22 -7.30 -5.41
N PRO A 23 0.75 -6.44 -5.77
CA PRO A 23 1.30 -6.44 -7.13
C PRO A 23 1.88 -7.80 -7.54
N ARG A 24 2.53 -8.50 -6.61
CA ARG A 24 3.04 -9.86 -6.83
C ARG A 24 1.93 -10.89 -6.85
N ALA A 25 0.94 -10.77 -5.96
CA ALA A 25 -0.23 -11.64 -5.93
C ALA A 25 -1.01 -11.60 -7.26
N LEU A 26 -1.06 -10.44 -7.93
CA LEU A 26 -1.66 -10.32 -9.27
C LEU A 26 -0.96 -11.20 -10.33
N ILE A 27 0.36 -11.37 -10.25
CA ILE A 27 1.11 -12.29 -11.14
C ILE A 27 0.65 -13.73 -10.91
N TYR A 28 0.57 -14.15 -9.65
CA TYR A 28 0.15 -15.50 -9.31
C TYR A 28 -1.33 -15.73 -9.60
N TRP A 29 -2.17 -14.71 -9.41
CA TRP A 29 -3.60 -14.78 -9.73
C TRP A 29 -3.81 -14.91 -11.24
N LYS A 30 -3.04 -14.18 -12.06
CA LYS A 30 -3.03 -14.38 -13.51
C LYS A 30 -2.73 -15.84 -13.87
N ARG A 31 -1.67 -16.43 -13.30
CA ARG A 31 -1.30 -17.83 -13.56
C ARG A 31 -2.36 -18.82 -13.10
N GLU A 32 -3.02 -18.54 -11.97
CA GLU A 32 -4.16 -19.32 -11.50
C GLU A 32 -5.30 -19.25 -12.52
N TYR A 33 -5.68 -18.03 -12.94
CA TYR A 33 -6.74 -17.79 -13.91
C TYR A 33 -6.46 -18.45 -15.26
N ASP A 34 -5.23 -18.35 -15.77
CA ASP A 34 -4.81 -19.00 -17.02
C ASP A 34 -4.92 -20.55 -16.93
N ARG A 35 -4.78 -21.12 -15.72
CA ARG A 35 -4.87 -22.57 -15.48
C ARG A 35 -6.31 -23.06 -15.30
N ILE A 36 -7.14 -22.32 -14.56
CA ILE A 36 -8.50 -22.77 -14.20
C ILE A 36 -9.60 -22.14 -15.08
N GLY A 37 -9.30 -21.06 -15.79
CA GLY A 37 -10.24 -20.34 -16.66
C GLY A 37 -11.28 -19.48 -15.95
N GLU A 38 -11.21 -19.38 -14.62
CA GLU A 38 -12.21 -18.70 -13.80
C GLU A 38 -11.62 -18.03 -12.55
N PHE A 39 -12.47 -17.32 -11.79
CA PHE A 39 -12.07 -16.64 -10.57
C PHE A 39 -11.77 -17.65 -9.45
N GLY A 40 -10.50 -17.77 -9.07
CA GLY A 40 -10.04 -18.73 -8.08
C GLY A 40 -9.78 -18.18 -6.67
N PRO A 41 -9.35 -19.05 -5.74
CA PRO A 41 -9.03 -18.70 -4.36
C PRO A 41 -7.97 -17.60 -4.21
N LEU A 42 -6.99 -17.54 -5.12
CA LEU A 42 -5.95 -16.53 -5.06
C LEU A 42 -6.49 -15.14 -5.37
N GLY A 43 -7.46 -15.06 -6.27
CA GLY A 43 -8.21 -13.84 -6.54
C GLY A 43 -8.99 -13.35 -5.33
N ASP A 44 -9.70 -14.25 -4.64
CA ASP A 44 -10.44 -13.92 -3.41
C ASP A 44 -9.50 -13.39 -2.32
N LEU A 45 -8.40 -14.11 -2.06
CA LEU A 45 -7.39 -13.69 -1.09
C LEU A 45 -6.81 -12.30 -1.43
N THR A 46 -6.47 -12.07 -2.70
CA THR A 46 -5.87 -10.81 -3.16
C THR A 46 -6.83 -9.63 -2.94
N ILE A 47 -8.11 -9.80 -3.27
CA ILE A 47 -9.14 -8.76 -3.05
C ILE A 47 -9.37 -8.51 -1.57
N ARG A 48 -9.48 -9.56 -0.75
CA ARG A 48 -9.68 -9.43 0.70
C ARG A 48 -8.51 -8.71 1.35
N LEU A 49 -7.27 -9.08 0.98
CA LEU A 49 -6.06 -8.43 1.46
C LEU A 49 -6.04 -6.95 1.07
N TYR A 50 -6.33 -6.62 -0.19
CA TYR A 50 -6.40 -5.24 -0.67
C TYR A 50 -7.44 -4.41 0.12
N ARG A 51 -8.66 -4.94 0.31
CA ARG A 51 -9.74 -4.24 1.02
C ARG A 51 -9.44 -4.06 2.50
N PHE A 52 -8.97 -5.10 3.17
CA PHE A 52 -8.60 -5.06 4.58
C PHE A 52 -7.51 -4.00 4.82
N SER A 53 -6.47 -4.06 4.00
CA SER A 53 -5.34 -3.14 4.09
C SER A 53 -5.70 -1.70 3.72
N ALA A 54 -6.65 -1.49 2.80
CA ALA A 54 -7.19 -0.15 2.51
C ALA A 54 -7.90 0.47 3.73
N GLY A 55 -8.64 -0.34 4.51
CA GLY A 55 -9.23 0.12 5.77
C GLY A 55 -8.17 0.56 6.78
N LEU A 56 -7.08 -0.19 6.91
CA LEU A 56 -5.95 0.18 7.75
C LEU A 56 -5.24 1.44 7.26
N ALA A 57 -5.13 1.65 5.95
CA ALA A 57 -4.57 2.86 5.37
C ALA A 57 -5.32 4.13 5.81
N ILE A 58 -6.66 4.07 5.85
CA ILE A 58 -7.50 5.19 6.29
C ILE A 58 -7.24 5.50 7.77
N ILE A 59 -7.22 4.47 8.62
CA ILE A 59 -6.93 4.65 10.05
C ILE A 59 -5.50 5.19 10.25
N ALA A 60 -4.53 4.70 9.49
CA ALA A 60 -3.15 5.18 9.51
C ALA A 60 -3.06 6.67 9.12
N LEU A 61 -3.82 7.11 8.11
CA LEU A 61 -3.84 8.51 7.68
C LEU A 61 -4.44 9.41 8.77
N ILE A 62 -5.60 9.04 9.33
CA ILE A 62 -6.27 9.82 10.37
C ILE A 62 -5.36 9.95 11.61
N THR A 63 -4.84 8.82 12.09
CA THR A 63 -3.93 8.82 13.25
C THR A 63 -2.60 9.52 12.97
N GLY A 64 -2.11 9.45 11.74
CA GLY A 64 -0.89 10.14 11.31
C GLY A 64 -1.05 11.67 11.28
N LEU A 65 -2.18 12.15 10.75
CA LEU A 65 -2.51 13.58 10.75
C LEU A 65 -2.74 14.11 12.17
N TRP A 66 -3.39 13.32 13.03
CA TRP A 66 -3.55 13.66 14.45
C TRP A 66 -2.18 13.85 15.10
N LEU A 67 -1.28 12.86 14.98
CA LEU A 67 0.06 12.95 15.57
C LEU A 67 0.88 14.12 15.01
N GLY A 68 0.81 14.36 13.71
CA GLY A 68 1.47 15.51 13.07
C GLY A 68 0.95 16.85 13.58
N GLY A 69 -0.36 16.97 13.80
CA GLY A 69 -0.98 18.18 14.33
C GLY A 69 -0.50 18.48 15.75
N LEU A 70 -0.35 17.44 16.57
CA LEU A 70 0.21 17.56 17.91
C LEU A 70 1.69 17.95 17.94
N TRP A 71 2.43 17.65 16.87
CA TRP A 71 3.83 18.09 16.72
C TRP A 71 3.96 19.48 16.11
N GLY A 72 2.85 20.15 15.77
CA GLY A 72 2.88 21.47 15.13
C GLY A 72 3.25 21.41 13.64
N MET A 73 3.15 20.24 13.01
CA MET A 73 3.47 20.03 11.59
C MET A 73 4.83 20.63 11.16
N PRO A 74 5.95 20.20 11.79
CA PRO A 74 7.29 20.61 11.36
C PRO A 74 7.52 20.15 9.92
N GLY A 75 8.49 20.75 9.24
CA GLY A 75 8.65 20.52 7.80
C GLY A 75 8.82 19.03 7.47
N TRP A 76 9.55 18.24 8.25
CA TRP A 76 9.69 16.80 7.97
C TRP A 76 8.34 16.07 7.94
N VAL A 77 7.33 16.53 8.69
CA VAL A 77 5.98 15.97 8.65
C VAL A 77 5.30 16.28 7.32
N TRP A 78 5.44 17.51 6.80
CA TRP A 78 4.91 17.87 5.48
C TRP A 78 5.58 17.05 4.37
N LEU A 79 6.90 16.89 4.42
CA LEU A 79 7.63 16.03 3.49
C LEU A 79 7.14 14.58 3.58
N LYS A 80 6.99 14.03 4.79
CA LYS A 80 6.44 12.69 5.02
C LYS A 80 5.03 12.57 4.42
N LEU A 81 4.15 13.55 4.63
CA LEU A 81 2.79 13.53 4.10
C LEU A 81 2.77 13.55 2.57
N GLY A 82 3.65 14.32 1.94
CA GLY A 82 3.82 14.31 0.48
C GLY A 82 4.23 12.92 -0.04
N LEU A 83 5.19 12.26 0.61
CA LEU A 83 5.61 10.90 0.25
C LEU A 83 4.50 9.86 0.49
N VAL A 84 3.78 9.96 1.61
CA VAL A 84 2.63 9.10 1.92
C VAL A 84 1.52 9.28 0.89
N LEU A 85 1.28 10.51 0.42
CA LEU A 85 0.31 10.78 -0.64
C LEU A 85 0.71 10.11 -1.96
N LEU A 86 1.98 10.21 -2.37
CA LEU A 86 2.48 9.51 -3.55
C LEU A 86 2.32 7.99 -3.43
N LEU A 87 2.62 7.44 -2.25
CA LEU A 87 2.42 6.01 -1.97
C LEU A 87 0.93 5.63 -1.97
N ALA A 88 0.05 6.50 -1.50
CA ALA A 88 -1.40 6.30 -1.55
C ALA A 88 -1.94 6.32 -2.99
N LEU A 89 -1.43 7.22 -3.84
CA LEU A 89 -1.75 7.23 -5.27
C LEU A 89 -1.30 5.95 -5.97
N HIS A 90 -0.08 5.49 -5.65
CA HIS A 90 0.43 4.20 -6.12
C HIS A 90 -0.47 3.04 -5.66
N TYR A 91 -0.89 3.03 -4.39
CA TYR A 91 -1.79 2.02 -3.85
C TYR A 91 -3.18 2.03 -4.53
N ALA A 92 -3.72 3.23 -4.80
CA ALA A 92 -4.97 3.37 -5.55
C ALA A 92 -4.84 2.84 -6.99
N TRP A 93 -3.67 3.00 -7.62
CA TRP A 93 -3.39 2.39 -8.92
C TRP A 93 -3.40 0.86 -8.85
N THR A 94 -2.82 0.26 -7.80
CA THR A 94 -2.95 -1.18 -7.52
C THR A 94 -4.42 -1.60 -7.45
N GLY A 95 -5.28 -0.80 -6.83
CA GLY A 95 -6.73 -1.01 -6.81
C GLY A 95 -7.35 -1.10 -8.20
N ARG A 96 -6.92 -0.26 -9.15
CA ARG A 96 -7.37 -0.35 -10.55
C ARG A 96 -6.94 -1.67 -11.19
N LEU A 97 -5.72 -2.13 -10.93
CA LEU A 97 -5.22 -3.43 -11.42
C LEU A 97 -6.05 -4.59 -10.84
N VAL A 98 -6.35 -4.57 -9.54
CA VAL A 98 -7.19 -5.56 -8.87
C VAL A 98 -8.61 -5.59 -9.43
N LEU A 99 -9.21 -4.42 -9.69
CA LEU A 99 -10.55 -4.33 -10.29
C LEU A 99 -10.60 -4.87 -11.73
N ARG A 100 -9.53 -4.70 -12.50
CA ARG A 100 -9.40 -5.26 -13.86
C ARG A 100 -9.18 -6.77 -13.81
N ALA A 101 -8.30 -7.25 -12.92
CA ALA A 101 -8.06 -8.67 -12.70
C ALA A 101 -9.34 -9.40 -12.25
N LYS A 102 -10.18 -8.76 -11.43
CA LYS A 102 -11.51 -9.30 -11.06
C LYS A 102 -12.40 -9.58 -12.28
N ARG A 103 -12.23 -8.84 -13.38
CA ARG A 103 -12.96 -9.05 -14.66
C ARG A 103 -12.24 -10.02 -15.60
N GLY A 104 -11.20 -10.72 -15.14
CA GLY A 104 -10.38 -11.61 -15.98
C GLY A 104 -9.41 -10.87 -16.92
N VAL A 105 -9.20 -9.56 -16.73
CA VAL A 105 -8.36 -8.76 -17.63
C VAL A 105 -6.97 -8.54 -17.02
N PHE A 106 -5.95 -9.19 -17.60
CA PHE A 106 -4.56 -9.10 -17.18
C PHE A 106 -3.65 -8.57 -18.30
N THR A 107 -3.53 -7.24 -18.44
CA THR A 107 -2.70 -6.62 -19.51
C THR A 107 -1.24 -6.44 -19.14
N GLU A 108 -0.94 -6.35 -17.85
CA GLU A 108 0.43 -6.05 -17.41
C GLU A 108 1.32 -7.29 -17.46
N SER A 109 2.58 -7.08 -17.84
CA SER A 109 3.59 -8.13 -17.82
C SER A 109 4.08 -8.43 -16.39
N ASP A 110 4.56 -9.66 -16.16
CA ASP A 110 5.19 -10.04 -14.89
C ASP A 110 6.32 -9.09 -14.50
N ARG A 111 7.12 -8.63 -15.48
CA ARG A 111 8.22 -7.69 -15.25
C ARG A 111 7.71 -6.33 -14.80
N TYR A 112 6.65 -5.81 -15.43
CA TYR A 112 6.03 -4.55 -15.03
C TYR A 112 5.56 -4.61 -13.58
N LEU A 113 4.84 -5.67 -13.18
CA LEU A 113 4.30 -5.79 -11.82
C LEU A 113 5.41 -5.92 -10.75
N ARG A 114 6.55 -6.52 -11.08
CA ARG A 114 7.72 -6.56 -10.19
C ARG A 114 8.35 -5.19 -10.00
N ILE A 115 8.60 -4.46 -11.08
CA ILE A 115 9.17 -3.11 -11.04
C ILE A 115 8.21 -2.16 -10.31
N PHE A 116 6.92 -2.27 -10.60
CA PHE A 116 5.87 -1.51 -9.92
C PHE A 116 5.93 -1.73 -8.40
N ASN A 117 6.12 -2.97 -7.94
CA ASN A 117 6.31 -3.26 -6.53
C ASN A 117 7.61 -2.67 -5.96
N GLU A 118 8.71 -2.66 -6.72
CA GLU A 118 9.98 -2.09 -6.27
C GLU A 118 9.88 -0.58 -6.03
N ILE A 119 9.11 0.14 -6.85
CA ILE A 119 8.83 1.57 -6.64
C ILE A 119 8.21 1.82 -5.26
N SER A 120 7.30 0.95 -4.81
CA SER A 120 6.74 1.02 -3.46
C SER A 120 7.78 0.83 -2.37
N VAL A 121 8.77 -0.04 -2.57
CA VAL A 121 9.86 -0.27 -1.61
C VAL A 121 10.71 0.99 -1.47
N PHE A 122 11.08 1.62 -2.59
CA PHE A 122 11.81 2.90 -2.55
C PHE A 122 11.00 4.00 -1.86
N GLY A 123 9.70 4.08 -2.12
CA GLY A 123 8.81 5.01 -1.41
C GLY A 123 8.78 4.77 0.10
N ALA A 124 8.72 3.51 0.54
CA ALA A 124 8.77 3.15 1.94
C ALA A 124 10.11 3.51 2.59
N ILE A 125 11.24 3.25 1.91
CA ILE A 125 12.58 3.63 2.39
C ILE A 125 12.67 5.15 2.57
N ALA A 126 12.19 5.93 1.61
CA ALA A 126 12.18 7.39 1.70
C ALA A 126 11.35 7.88 2.90
N ILE A 127 10.14 7.32 3.11
CA ILE A 127 9.29 7.65 4.26
C ILE A 127 10.00 7.30 5.58
N LEU A 128 10.62 6.13 5.67
CA LEU A 128 11.37 5.71 6.86
C LEU A 128 12.54 6.66 7.15
N TRP A 129 13.30 7.03 6.12
CA TRP A 129 14.39 7.99 6.25
C TRP A 129 13.90 9.33 6.82
N VAL A 130 12.80 9.88 6.29
CA VAL A 130 12.22 11.13 6.80
C VAL A 130 11.78 11.01 8.27
N VAL A 131 11.18 9.89 8.67
CA VAL A 131 10.70 9.68 10.05
C VAL A 131 11.85 9.47 11.05
N VAL A 132 12.92 8.80 10.62
CA VAL A 132 14.08 8.50 11.47
C VAL A 132 15.00 9.71 11.59
N VAL A 133 15.36 10.31 10.46
CA VAL A 133 16.31 11.43 10.41
C VAL A 133 15.65 12.74 10.79
N LYS A 134 14.34 12.90 10.52
CA LYS A 134 13.58 14.14 10.74
C LYS A 134 14.34 15.35 10.20
N PRO A 135 14.64 15.37 8.89
CA PRO A 135 15.34 16.50 8.31
C PRO A 135 14.45 17.72 8.49
N PHE A 136 14.96 18.80 9.09
CA PHE A 136 14.30 20.11 9.31
C PHE A 136 13.06 20.15 10.24
#